data_AF-A0A2E9CXB0-F1
#
_entry.id   AF-A0A2E9CXB0-F1
#
_cell.length_a   1.000
_cell.length_b   1.000
_cell.length_c   1.000
_cell.angle_alpha   90.00
_cell.angle_beta   90.00
_cell.angle_gamma   90.00
#
_symmetry.space_group_name_H-M   'P 1'
#
loop_
_entity.id
_entity.type
_entity.pdbx_description
1 polymer ?
#
loop_
_entity_poly.entity_id
_entity_poly.type
_entity_poly.pdbx_seq_one_letter_code
_entity_poly.pdbx_strand_id
1 'polypeptide(L)'
;MILKKMTKLNFTLERLMRRKNDLQLYKTIPKKPRLLKVAELIKRTLAEIFVSQNFTDYDGKSFLIFIRDVELSKDAKIATVFLKNFSNQNNVDEESIIDAVEKNLLRIKKEFSKKIELRYTPKLRFRMDFKKEKNLGIN
;
A
#
# COMPACT_ATOMS: atom_id res chain seq x y z
N MET A 1 -31.40 16.12 -42.41
CA MET A 1 -31.53 14.64 -42.28
C MET A 1 -30.34 13.96 -41.57
N ILE A 2 -29.44 14.71 -40.91
CA ILE A 2 -28.21 14.15 -40.27
C ILE A 2 -28.40 13.96 -38.76
N LEU A 3 -29.13 14.87 -38.10
CA LEU A 3 -29.37 14.85 -36.64
C LEU A 3 -30.14 13.62 -36.13
N LYS A 4 -31.00 13.01 -36.98
CA LYS A 4 -31.80 11.82 -36.63
C LYS A 4 -31.02 10.50 -36.75
N LYS A 5 -29.88 10.52 -37.46
CA LYS A 5 -29.00 9.35 -37.65
C LYS A 5 -28.00 9.22 -36.49
N MET A 6 -27.53 10.35 -35.95
CA MET A 6 -26.65 10.40 -34.77
C MET A 6 -27.33 9.92 -33.47
N THR A 7 -28.63 10.18 -33.31
CA THR A 7 -29.39 9.70 -32.13
C THR A 7 -29.65 8.19 -32.17
N LYS A 8 -29.87 7.59 -33.36
CA LYS A 8 -29.97 6.13 -33.50
C LYS A 8 -28.64 5.43 -33.21
N LEU A 9 -27.51 6.02 -33.61
CA LEU A 9 -26.17 5.45 -33.36
C LEU A 9 -25.83 5.46 -31.86
N ASN A 10 -26.14 6.57 -31.17
CA ASN A 10 -25.95 6.69 -29.72
C ASN A 10 -26.85 5.74 -28.93
N PHE A 11 -28.07 5.48 -29.39
CA PHE A 11 -28.99 4.52 -28.75
C PHE A 11 -28.58 3.05 -28.96
N THR A 12 -28.03 2.71 -30.14
CA THR A 12 -27.41 1.39 -30.36
C THR A 12 -26.13 1.20 -29.55
N LEU A 13 -25.33 2.26 -29.36
CA LEU A 13 -24.15 2.25 -28.50
C LEU A 13 -24.54 2.08 -27.02
N GLU A 14 -25.58 2.77 -26.53
CA GLU A 14 -26.13 2.53 -25.20
C GLU A 14 -26.63 1.09 -25.02
N ARG A 15 -27.25 0.51 -26.06
CA ARG A 15 -27.76 -0.87 -26.02
C ARG A 15 -26.63 -1.91 -26.10
N LEU A 16 -25.51 -1.58 -26.76
CA LEU A 16 -24.27 -2.37 -26.76
C LEU A 16 -23.54 -2.27 -25.41
N MET A 17 -23.54 -1.11 -24.76
CA MET A 17 -23.00 -0.88 -23.40
C MET A 17 -23.86 -1.51 -22.29
N ARG A 18 -25.09 -1.96 -22.59
CA ARG A 18 -25.97 -2.67 -21.65
C ARG A 18 -25.86 -4.19 -21.67
N ARG A 19 -25.03 -4.79 -22.54
CA ARG A 19 -24.81 -6.24 -22.54
C ARG A 19 -23.49 -6.59 -21.87
N LYS A 20 -23.60 -6.91 -20.58
CA LYS A 20 -22.66 -7.74 -19.81
C LYS A 20 -21.20 -7.32 -19.95
N ASN A 21 -20.72 -6.33 -19.19
CA ASN A 21 -19.35 -6.38 -18.61
C ASN A 21 -18.97 -5.20 -17.70
N ASP A 22 -19.71 -4.08 -17.69
CA ASP A 22 -19.26 -2.93 -16.89
C ASP A 22 -19.51 -3.07 -15.37
N LEU A 23 -20.39 -3.99 -14.96
CA LEU A 23 -20.60 -4.31 -13.54
C LEU A 23 -19.58 -5.34 -12.98
N GLN A 24 -18.68 -5.87 -13.82
CA GLN A 24 -17.61 -6.76 -13.36
C GLN A 24 -16.28 -6.02 -13.09
N LEU A 25 -16.17 -4.75 -13.46
CA LEU A 25 -14.92 -3.98 -13.28
C LEU A 25 -14.70 -3.50 -11.83
N TYR A 26 -15.75 -3.43 -11.02
CA TYR A 26 -15.64 -3.24 -9.58
C TYR A 26 -15.80 -4.53 -8.81
N LYS A 27 -15.69 -5.73 -9.43
CA LYS A 27 -15.78 -7.03 -8.73
C LYS A 27 -14.82 -6.97 -7.55
N THR A 28 -15.38 -6.59 -6.41
CA THR A 28 -14.63 -6.26 -5.23
C THR A 28 -13.98 -7.57 -4.92
N ILE A 29 -12.64 -7.62 -4.94
CA ILE A 29 -11.92 -8.69 -4.27
C ILE A 29 -12.68 -8.85 -2.95
N PRO A 30 -13.18 -10.05 -2.58
CA PRO A 30 -13.80 -10.25 -1.28
C PRO A 30 -12.68 -10.18 -0.24
N LYS A 31 -12.07 -9.00 -0.12
CA LYS A 31 -11.08 -8.63 0.88
C LYS A 31 -11.91 -8.50 2.13
N LYS A 32 -11.82 -9.51 2.99
CA LYS A 32 -12.50 -9.56 4.28
C LYS A 32 -12.35 -8.17 4.95
N PRO A 33 -13.44 -7.43 5.20
CA PRO A 33 -13.36 -6.05 5.70
C PRO A 33 -12.48 -5.91 6.94
N ARG A 34 -12.43 -6.96 7.76
CA ARG A 34 -11.55 -7.04 8.94
C ARG A 34 -10.06 -6.95 8.60
N LEU A 35 -9.57 -7.67 7.59
CA LEU A 35 -8.14 -7.65 7.25
C LEU A 35 -7.72 -6.28 6.73
N LEU A 36 -8.58 -5.60 5.98
CA LEU A 36 -8.33 -4.24 5.53
C LEU A 36 -8.24 -3.26 6.71
N LYS A 37 -9.18 -3.35 7.66
CA LYS A 37 -9.15 -2.53 8.87
C LYS A 37 -7.88 -2.76 9.69
N VAL A 38 -7.45 -4.02 9.82
CA VAL A 38 -6.22 -4.36 10.55
C VAL A 38 -4.99 -3.84 9.79
N ALA A 39 -4.93 -3.99 8.46
CA ALA A 39 -3.83 -3.47 7.66
C ALA A 39 -3.72 -1.95 7.78
N GLU A 40 -4.86 -1.24 7.72
CA GLU A 40 -4.91 0.21 7.86
C GLU A 40 -4.49 0.67 9.27
N LEU A 41 -4.96 -0.03 10.32
CA LEU A 41 -4.54 0.24 11.69
C LEU A 41 -3.03 0.10 11.86
N ILE A 42 -2.45 -0.98 11.32
CA ILE A 42 -1.00 -1.22 11.34
C ILE A 42 -0.26 -0.13 10.57
N LYS A 43 -0.74 0.22 9.37
CA LYS A 43 -0.16 1.27 8.53
C LYS A 43 -0.12 2.60 9.26
N ARG A 44 -1.25 3.04 9.84
CA ARG A 44 -1.34 4.29 10.59
C ARG A 44 -0.40 4.29 11.79
N THR A 45 -0.43 3.24 12.59
CA THR A 45 0.41 3.12 13.80
C THR A 45 1.89 3.18 13.45
N LEU A 46 2.31 2.45 12.42
CA LEU A 46 3.71 2.47 11.99
C LEU A 46 4.09 3.81 11.34
N ALA A 47 3.19 4.46 10.61
CA ALA A 47 3.47 5.78 10.04
C ALA A 47 3.74 6.81 11.14
N GLU A 48 2.92 6.82 12.21
CA GLU A 48 3.14 7.67 13.38
C GLU A 48 4.49 7.39 14.06
N ILE A 49 4.88 6.12 14.18
CA ILE A 49 6.17 5.72 14.75
C ILE A 49 7.31 6.23 13.87
N PHE A 50 7.24 6.00 12.56
CA PHE A 50 8.30 6.35 11.61
C PHE A 50 8.55 7.85 11.53
N VAL A 51 7.51 8.68 11.58
CA VAL A 51 7.64 10.15 11.62
C VAL A 51 8.39 10.62 12.88
N SER A 52 8.26 9.89 13.98
CA SER A 52 8.93 10.22 15.25
C SER A 52 10.38 9.71 15.33
N GLN A 53 10.81 8.85 14.39
CA GLN A 53 12.17 8.32 14.36
C GLN A 53 13.09 9.20 13.50
N ASN A 54 14.34 9.32 13.93
CA ASN A 54 15.39 9.95 13.13
C ASN A 54 16.20 8.86 12.41
N PHE A 55 15.89 8.61 11.14
CA PHE A 55 16.65 7.67 10.30
C PHE A 55 17.84 8.39 9.66
N THR A 56 18.97 7.69 9.58
CA THR A 56 20.22 8.22 9.03
C THR A 56 20.82 7.25 8.02
N ASP A 57 21.38 7.79 6.94
CA ASP A 57 22.09 7.02 5.91
C ASP A 57 23.54 6.72 6.35
N TYR A 58 24.30 5.98 5.55
CA TYR A 58 25.73 5.70 5.76
C TYR A 58 26.57 6.98 5.90
N ASP A 59 26.21 8.05 5.18
CA ASP A 59 26.82 9.38 5.29
C ASP A 59 26.41 10.15 6.57
N GLY A 60 25.55 9.58 7.43
CA GLY A 60 25.01 10.24 8.62
C GLY A 60 23.94 11.30 8.32
N LYS A 61 23.49 11.44 7.07
CA LYS A 61 22.43 12.37 6.68
C LYS A 61 21.06 11.84 7.14
N SER A 62 20.29 12.68 7.82
CA SER A 62 18.93 12.35 8.22
C SER A 62 17.96 12.31 7.03
N PHE A 63 17.04 11.35 7.03
CA PHE A 63 15.99 11.25 6.02
C PHE A 63 14.66 10.71 6.60
N LEU A 64 13.58 10.89 5.85
CA LEU A 64 12.24 10.43 6.22
C LEU A 64 11.81 9.24 5.38
N ILE A 65 11.26 8.22 6.05
CA ILE A 65 10.73 7.01 5.43
C ILE A 65 9.21 7.00 5.56
N PHE A 66 8.51 6.81 4.44
CA PHE A 66 7.07 6.63 4.42
C PHE A 66 6.65 5.19 4.20
N ILE A 67 5.47 4.86 4.70
CA ILE A 67 4.83 3.55 4.51
C ILE A 67 3.81 3.68 3.39
N ARG A 68 4.06 3.03 2.25
CA ARG A 68 3.15 3.04 1.10
C ARG A 68 1.93 2.18 1.36
N ASP A 69 2.17 0.92 1.73
CA ASP A 69 1.11 -0.08 1.87
C ASP A 69 1.50 -1.14 2.90
N VAL A 70 0.51 -1.85 3.42
CA VAL A 70 0.69 -2.99 4.33
C VAL A 70 -0.13 -4.16 3.82
N GLU A 71 0.55 -5.24 3.48
CA GLU A 71 -0.08 -6.50 3.09
C GLU A 71 -0.03 -7.49 4.25
N LEU A 72 -1.20 -8.02 4.64
CA LEU A 72 -1.32 -9.03 5.68
C LEU A 72 -1.42 -10.44 5.09
N SER A 73 -0.83 -11.40 5.79
CA SER A 73 -1.09 -12.82 5.55
C SER A 73 -2.55 -13.17 5.83
N LYS A 74 -3.04 -14.29 5.28
CA LYS A 74 -4.44 -14.74 5.45
C LYS A 74 -4.85 -14.94 6.91
N ASP A 75 -3.89 -15.29 7.76
CA ASP A 75 -4.03 -15.47 9.21
C ASP A 75 -3.67 -14.22 10.04
N ALA A 76 -3.35 -13.10 9.38
CA ALA A 76 -2.93 -11.82 9.98
C ALA A 76 -1.73 -11.92 10.94
N LYS A 77 -0.95 -13.01 10.90
CA LYS A 77 0.25 -13.16 11.75
C LYS A 77 1.48 -12.45 11.19
N ILE A 78 1.52 -12.19 9.90
CA ILE A 78 2.63 -11.52 9.23
C ILE A 78 2.09 -10.25 8.54
N ALA A 79 2.71 -9.11 8.84
CA ALA A 79 2.47 -7.85 8.17
C ALA A 79 3.70 -7.47 7.34
N THR A 80 3.53 -7.46 6.01
CA THR A 80 4.56 -6.99 5.08
C THR A 80 4.33 -5.52 4.82
N VAL A 81 5.26 -4.68 5.26
CA VAL A 81 5.21 -3.23 5.24
C VAL A 81 6.07 -2.75 4.07
N PHE A 82 5.45 -2.08 3.11
CA PHE A 82 6.14 -1.52 1.95
C PHE A 82 6.58 -0.10 2.25
N LEU A 83 7.88 0.14 2.16
CA LEU A 83 8.53 1.40 2.45
C LEU A 83 8.80 2.18 1.17
N LYS A 84 8.76 3.50 1.28
CA LYS A 84 9.14 4.43 0.22
C LYS A 84 9.90 5.60 0.82
N ASN A 85 10.97 6.02 0.16
CA ASN A 85 11.67 7.26 0.51
C ASN A 85 10.83 8.47 0.08
N PHE A 86 10.77 9.49 0.94
CA PHE A 86 10.15 10.76 0.56
C PHE A 86 11.10 11.75 -0.11
N SER A 87 12.41 11.60 0.12
CA SER A 87 13.37 12.62 -0.30
C SER A 87 13.47 12.66 -1.82
N ASN A 88 13.16 13.83 -2.39
CA ASN A 88 13.38 14.18 -3.78
C ASN A 88 14.78 14.76 -4.03
N GLN A 89 15.51 15.13 -2.96
CA GLN A 89 16.81 15.78 -3.01
C GLN A 89 17.97 14.84 -2.67
N ASN A 90 17.70 13.81 -1.85
CA ASN A 90 18.67 12.80 -1.47
C ASN A 90 18.18 11.48 -2.06
N ASN A 91 18.78 11.06 -3.19
CA ASN A 91 18.65 9.69 -3.69
C ASN A 91 19.32 8.75 -2.68
N VAL A 92 18.67 8.49 -1.55
CA VAL A 92 19.13 7.49 -0.59
C VAL A 92 18.84 6.13 -1.21
N ASP A 93 19.88 5.32 -1.30
CA ASP A 93 19.81 4.00 -1.89
C ASP A 93 18.81 3.11 -1.13
N GLU A 94 18.16 2.21 -1.86
CA GLU A 94 17.15 1.31 -1.27
C GLU A 94 17.75 0.41 -0.17
N GLU A 95 19.00 0.00 -0.34
CA GLU A 95 19.75 -0.79 0.62
C GLU A 95 20.01 -0.01 1.92
N SER A 96 20.41 1.26 1.82
CA SER A 96 20.56 2.16 2.98
C SER A 96 19.28 2.31 3.77
N ILE A 97 18.12 2.37 3.10
CA ILE A 97 16.82 2.50 3.77
C ILE A 97 16.51 1.24 4.57
N ILE A 98 16.74 0.06 3.98
CA ILE A 98 16.52 -1.21 4.65
C ILE A 98 17.46 -1.33 5.85
N ASP A 99 18.75 -1.03 5.68
CA ASP A 99 19.74 -1.07 6.76
C ASP A 99 19.39 -0.11 7.91
N ALA A 100 18.97 1.11 7.59
CA ALA A 100 18.52 2.07 8.61
C ALA A 100 17.31 1.56 9.40
N VAL A 101 16.38 0.85 8.76
CA VAL A 101 15.23 0.22 9.42
C VAL A 101 15.65 -0.98 10.25
N GLU A 102 16.60 -1.79 9.77
CA GLU A 102 17.12 -2.95 10.49
C GLU A 102 17.87 -2.55 11.76
N LYS A 103 18.71 -1.51 11.70
CA LYS A 103 19.38 -0.91 12.86
C LYS A 103 18.39 -0.45 13.94
N ASN A 104 17.22 0.06 13.53
CA ASN A 104 16.18 0.56 14.43
C ASN A 104 15.07 -0.47 14.73
N LEU A 105 15.20 -1.71 14.25
CA LEU A 105 14.11 -2.69 14.22
C LEU A 105 13.56 -3.03 15.60
N LEU A 106 14.44 -3.19 16.59
CA LEU A 106 14.03 -3.52 17.96
C LEU A 106 13.19 -2.39 18.59
N ARG A 107 13.62 -1.14 18.38
CA ARG A 107 12.91 0.04 18.87
C ARG A 107 11.55 0.18 18.20
N ILE A 108 11.51 0.07 16.87
CA ILE A 108 10.27 0.11 16.09
C ILE A 108 9.29 -0.98 16.58
N LYS A 109 9.75 -2.23 16.75
CA LYS A 109 8.91 -3.32 17.25
C LYS A 109 8.37 -3.03 18.66
N LYS A 110 9.21 -2.51 19.54
CA LYS A 110 8.81 -2.18 20.93
C LYS A 110 7.76 -1.08 20.96
N GLU A 111 7.95 0.01 20.22
CA GLU A 111 6.97 1.09 20.13
C GLU A 111 5.68 0.64 19.45
N PHE A 112 5.79 -0.14 18.37
CA PHE A 112 4.64 -0.72 17.68
C PHE A 112 3.80 -1.59 18.59
N SER A 113 4.45 -2.50 19.34
CA SER A 113 3.75 -3.42 20.25
C SER A 113 3.05 -2.69 21.39
N LYS A 114 3.56 -1.52 21.80
CA LYS A 114 2.92 -0.66 22.83
C LYS A 114 1.72 0.10 22.30
N LYS A 115 1.76 0.54 21.03
CA LYS A 115 0.72 1.39 20.43
C LYS A 115 -0.40 0.60 19.76
N ILE A 116 -0.12 -0.61 19.29
CA ILE A 116 -1.08 -1.38 18.49
C ILE A 116 -2.13 -2.06 19.39
N GLU A 117 -3.40 -1.75 19.14
CA GLU A 117 -4.54 -2.35 19.88
C GLU A 117 -5.05 -3.60 19.16
N LEU A 118 -4.27 -4.69 19.21
CA LEU A 118 -4.64 -5.99 18.63
C LEU A 118 -4.44 -7.11 19.64
N ARG A 119 -5.28 -8.16 19.55
CA ARG A 119 -5.13 -9.37 20.38
C ARG A 119 -3.78 -10.07 20.17
N TYR A 120 -3.26 -10.00 18.94
CA TYR A 120 -1.96 -10.58 18.57
C TYR A 120 -1.18 -9.56 17.75
N THR A 121 0.05 -9.30 18.16
CA THR A 121 0.96 -8.43 17.42
C THR A 121 1.53 -9.20 16.23
N PRO A 122 1.30 -8.75 14.98
CA PRO A 122 1.86 -9.42 13.81
C PRO A 122 3.37 -9.26 13.75
N LYS A 123 4.05 -10.26 13.17
CA LYS A 123 5.47 -10.14 12.81
C LYS A 123 5.58 -9.16 11.64
N LEU A 124 6.33 -8.08 11.87
CA LEU A 124 6.62 -7.08 10.84
C LEU A 124 7.73 -7.58 9.91
N ARG A 125 7.52 -7.41 8.61
CA ARG A 125 8.51 -7.60 7.55
C ARG A 125 8.58 -6.33 6.73
N PHE A 126 9.73 -5.69 6.66
CA PHE A 126 9.92 -4.49 5.86
C PHE A 126 10.44 -4.86 4.48
N ARG A 127 9.93 -4.19 3.45
CA ARG A 127 10.39 -4.33 2.06
C ARG A 127 10.35 -2.97 1.40
N MET A 128 11.33 -2.69 0.55
CA MET A 128 11.21 -1.57 -0.38
C MET A 128 10.10 -1.84 -1.38
N ASP A 129 9.46 -0.77 -1.78
CA ASP A 129 8.35 -0.81 -2.70
C ASP A 129 8.81 -1.08 -4.14
N PHE A 130 9.09 -2.34 -4.46
CA PHE A 130 9.47 -2.79 -5.80
C PHE A 130 8.29 -2.89 -6.78
N LYS A 131 7.12 -2.31 -6.47
CA LYS A 131 5.91 -2.58 -7.27
C LYS A 131 5.97 -1.86 -8.62
N LYS A 132 6.55 -2.58 -9.59
CA LYS A 132 6.14 -2.66 -11.00
C LYS A 132 4.63 -2.55 -11.08
N GLU A 133 4.16 -1.82 -12.09
CA GLU A 133 2.75 -1.69 -12.46
C GLU A 133 1.99 -2.98 -12.14
N LYS A 134 0.95 -2.85 -11.33
CA LYS A 134 -0.04 -3.91 -11.19
C LYS A 134 -0.50 -4.21 -12.62
N ASN A 135 0.00 -5.29 -13.22
CA ASN A 135 -0.68 -5.96 -14.32
C ASN A 135 -2.09 -6.24 -13.80
N LEU A 136 -3.05 -5.41 -14.18
CA LEU A 136 -4.42 -5.84 -14.30
C LEU A 136 -4.36 -6.92 -15.38
N GLY A 137 -4.19 -8.16 -14.94
CA GLY A 137 -4.17 -9.33 -15.80
C GLY A 137 -5.50 -9.40 -16.55
N ILE A 138 -5.52 -8.80 -17.73
CA ILE A 138 -6.49 -9.03 -18.77
C ILE A 138 -5.90 -10.19 -19.56
N ASN A 139 -6.40 -11.39 -19.30
CA ASN A 139 -6.29 -12.54 -20.20
C ASN A 139 -7.57 -13.37 -20.06
#